data_AF-A0A7K2BYA0-F1
#
_entry.id   AF-A0A7K2BYA0-F1
#
_cell.length_a   1.000
_cell.length_b   1.000
_cell.length_c   1.000
_cell.angle_alpha   90.00
_cell.angle_beta   90.00
_cell.angle_gamma   90.00
#
_symmetry.space_group_name_H-M   'P 1'
#
loop_
_entity.id
_entity.type
_entity.pdbx_description
1 polymer ?
#
loop_
_entity_poly.entity_id
_entity_poly.type
_entity_poly.pdbx_seq_one_letter_code
_entity_poly.pdbx_strand_id
1 'polypeptide(L)'
;MKDLATLKSIPVRKIWQNEAKHFTPWLEKNASLLFEEIGITAENIKREKRVGRYFVDITAEESQTQKKIIVENQLERTDHDHLGKLLTYA
;
A
#
# COMPACT_ATOMS: atom_id res chain seq x y z
N MET A 1 0.27 30.90 -22.44
CA MET A 1 1.41 30.81 -21.49
C MET A 1 0.94 29.96 -20.32
N LYS A 2 1.70 28.93 -19.90
CA LYS A 2 1.40 28.22 -18.66
C LYS A 2 2.11 28.98 -17.53
N ASP A 3 1.35 29.46 -16.56
CA ASP A 3 1.91 30.11 -15.39
C ASP A 3 2.66 29.08 -14.53
N LEU A 4 3.84 29.48 -14.05
CA LEU A 4 4.63 28.67 -13.12
C LEU A 4 4.02 28.77 -11.72
N ALA A 5 4.00 27.67 -10.99
CA ALA A 5 3.51 27.60 -9.61
C ALA A 5 4.57 27.02 -8.66
N THR A 6 4.50 27.42 -7.39
CA THR A 6 5.37 26.89 -6.32
C THR A 6 4.69 25.74 -5.59
N LEU A 7 5.41 24.63 -5.34
CA LEU A 7 4.92 23.53 -4.52
C LEU A 7 4.74 23.96 -3.06
N LYS A 8 3.64 23.51 -2.44
CA LYS A 8 3.38 23.73 -1.01
C LYS A 8 3.23 22.39 -0.31
N SER A 9 3.97 22.21 0.78
CA SER A 9 3.78 21.08 1.67
C SER A 9 2.45 21.22 2.41
N ILE A 10 1.68 20.14 2.47
CA ILE A 10 0.40 20.08 3.18
C ILE A 10 0.38 18.83 4.07
N PRO A 11 -0.35 18.86 5.20
CA PRO A 11 -0.51 17.67 6.03
C PRO A 11 -1.16 16.53 5.24
N VAL A 12 -0.53 15.36 5.26
CA VAL A 12 -0.94 14.20 4.46
C VAL A 12 -2.38 13.76 4.74
N ARG A 13 -2.83 13.86 6.01
CA ARG A 13 -4.20 13.54 6.43
C ARG A 13 -5.28 14.45 5.83
N LYS A 14 -4.92 15.63 5.30
CA LYS A 14 -5.89 16.46 4.55
C LYS A 14 -6.25 15.83 3.21
N ILE A 15 -5.35 15.05 2.62
CA ILE A 15 -5.57 14.33 1.35
C ILE A 15 -6.15 12.94 1.61
N TRP A 16 -5.54 12.20 2.53
CA TRP A 16 -5.97 10.84 2.85
C TRP A 16 -6.63 10.76 4.23
N GLN A 17 -7.87 11.27 4.29
CA GLN A 17 -8.64 11.30 5.55
C GLN A 17 -9.02 9.90 6.07
N ASN A 18 -9.18 8.92 5.17
CA ASN A 18 -9.51 7.54 5.48
C ASN A 18 -8.59 6.68 4.63
N GLU A 19 -7.80 5.82 5.26
CA GLU A 19 -6.78 5.04 4.55
C GLU A 19 -7.42 4.09 3.53
N ALA A 20 -8.37 3.26 3.97
CA ALA A 20 -9.07 2.31 3.09
C ALA A 20 -9.73 2.97 1.87
N LYS A 21 -10.33 4.17 2.04
CA LYS A 21 -11.05 4.87 0.96
C LYS A 21 -10.16 5.76 0.10
N HIS A 22 -9.02 6.23 0.62
CA HIS A 22 -8.22 7.26 -0.05
C HIS A 22 -6.75 6.84 -0.23
N PHE A 23 -6.08 6.38 0.83
CA PHE A 23 -4.66 6.02 0.75
C PHE A 23 -4.46 4.67 0.05
N THR A 24 -5.13 3.60 0.47
CA THR A 24 -4.98 2.26 -0.11
C THR A 24 -5.24 2.26 -1.62
N PRO A 25 -6.30 2.92 -2.17
CA PRO A 25 -6.51 2.98 -3.61
C PRO A 25 -5.47 3.82 -4.35
N TRP A 26 -4.88 4.82 -3.69
CA TRP A 26 -3.76 5.57 -4.25
C TRP A 26 -2.51 4.70 -4.27
N LEU A 27 -2.20 4.01 -3.17
CA LEU A 27 -1.03 3.15 -3.04
C LEU A 27 -1.10 2.00 -4.06
N GLU A 28 -2.24 1.34 -4.21
CA GLU A 28 -2.46 0.28 -5.22
C GLU A 28 -2.02 0.75 -6.63
N LYS A 29 -2.45 1.94 -7.05
CA LYS A 29 -2.13 2.50 -8.37
C LYS A 29 -0.65 2.88 -8.53
N ASN A 30 0.06 3.05 -7.42
CA ASN A 30 1.46 3.48 -7.38
C ASN A 30 2.37 2.41 -6.76
N ALA A 31 1.86 1.19 -6.52
CA ALA A 31 2.55 0.18 -5.73
C ALA A 31 3.82 -0.32 -6.41
N SER A 32 3.93 -0.21 -7.74
CA SER A 32 5.17 -0.48 -8.47
C SER A 32 6.34 0.36 -7.96
N LEU A 33 6.10 1.63 -7.61
CA LEU A 33 7.14 2.52 -7.06
C LEU A 33 7.60 2.05 -5.68
N LEU A 34 6.66 1.60 -4.84
CA LEU A 34 6.97 1.02 -3.54
C LEU A 34 7.85 -0.24 -3.69
N PHE A 35 7.45 -1.14 -4.58
CA PHE A 35 8.16 -2.40 -4.80
C PHE A 35 9.55 -2.19 -5.39
N GLU A 36 9.69 -1.25 -6.32
CA GLU A 36 10.99 -0.83 -6.86
C GLU A 36 11.92 -0.32 -5.76
N GLU A 37 11.43 0.57 -4.88
CA GLU A 37 12.21 1.15 -3.78
C GLU A 37 12.72 0.08 -2.79
N ILE A 38 11.93 -0.95 -2.52
CA ILE A 38 12.32 -2.06 -1.62
C ILE A 38 13.00 -3.23 -2.35
N GLY A 39 13.28 -3.10 -3.65
CA GLY A 39 14.01 -4.08 -4.44
C GLY A 39 13.23 -5.36 -4.75
N ILE A 40 11.90 -5.31 -4.78
CA ILE A 40 11.03 -6.44 -5.08
C ILE A 40 10.41 -6.25 -6.47
N THR A 41 10.48 -7.27 -7.33
CA THR A 41 9.72 -7.28 -8.58
C THR A 41 8.38 -7.97 -8.34
N ALA A 42 7.31 -7.19 -8.32
CA ALA A 42 5.96 -7.66 -8.01
C ALA A 42 5.01 -7.57 -9.21
N GLU A 43 4.15 -8.57 -9.34
CA GLU A 43 3.08 -8.66 -10.33
C GLU A 43 1.73 -8.97 -9.67
N ASN A 44 0.65 -8.97 -10.45
CA ASN A 44 -0.70 -9.32 -9.99
C ASN A 44 -1.18 -8.51 -8.77
N ILE A 45 -0.77 -7.23 -8.68
CA ILE A 45 -1.10 -6.31 -7.58
C ILE A 45 -2.63 -6.11 -7.54
N LYS A 46 -3.23 -6.38 -6.38
CA LYS A 46 -4.68 -6.30 -6.16
C LYS A 46 -4.98 -5.76 -4.77
N ARG A 47 -5.96 -4.87 -4.66
CA ARG A 47 -6.52 -4.42 -3.38
C ARG A 47 -7.57 -5.37 -2.80
N GLU A 48 -7.75 -5.36 -1.48
CA GLU A 48 -8.89 -5.92 -0.74
C GLU A 48 -9.11 -7.42 -1.00
N LYS A 49 -8.09 -8.24 -0.71
CA LYS A 49 -8.21 -9.69 -0.83
C LYS A 49 -8.74 -10.29 0.46
N ARG A 50 -9.88 -10.96 0.39
CA ARG A 50 -10.41 -11.75 1.51
C ARG A 50 -9.50 -12.97 1.77
N VAL A 51 -9.01 -13.09 2.99
CA VAL A 51 -8.25 -14.24 3.50
C VAL A 51 -8.99 -14.80 4.71
N GLY A 52 -9.80 -15.84 4.47
CA GLY A 52 -10.70 -16.40 5.48
C GLY A 52 -11.72 -15.36 5.99
N ARG A 53 -11.57 -14.97 7.27
CA ARG A 53 -12.41 -13.94 7.93
C ARG A 53 -11.84 -12.53 7.87
N TYR A 54 -10.66 -12.36 7.28
CA TYR A 54 -9.93 -11.09 7.27
C TYR A 54 -9.80 -10.53 5.86
N PHE A 55 -9.37 -9.28 5.76
CA PHE A 55 -9.12 -8.56 4.52
C PHE A 55 -7.71 -8.01 4.56
N VAL A 56 -6.92 -8.38 3.57
CA VAL A 56 -5.60 -7.80 3.33
C VAL A 56 -5.76 -6.54 2.50
N ASP A 57 -5.05 -5.47 2.86
CA ASP A 57 -5.11 -4.20 2.12
C ASP A 57 -4.66 -4.39 0.67
N ILE A 58 -3.43 -4.88 0.45
CA ILE A 58 -2.87 -5.13 -0.89
C ILE A 58 -2.18 -6.51 -0.93
N THR A 59 -2.40 -7.23 -2.03
CA THR A 59 -1.68 -8.47 -2.34
C THR A 59 -0.97 -8.37 -3.68
N ALA A 60 0.16 -9.05 -3.80
CA ALA A 60 0.90 -9.20 -5.05
C ALA A 60 1.61 -10.56 -5.08
N GLU A 61 2.32 -10.84 -6.16
CA GLU A 61 3.14 -12.04 -6.33
C GLU A 61 4.56 -11.61 -6.75
N GLU A 62 5.59 -12.19 -6.15
CA GLU A 62 6.97 -11.96 -6.57
C GLU A 62 7.24 -12.66 -7.91
N SER A 63 7.58 -11.91 -8.95
CA SER A 63 7.67 -12.45 -10.31
C SER A 63 8.68 -13.60 -10.46
N GLN A 64 9.76 -13.62 -9.67
CA GLN A 64 10.79 -14.67 -9.79
C GLN A 64 10.43 -15.98 -9.10
N THR A 65 9.67 -15.93 -8.01
CA THR A 65 9.43 -17.11 -7.14
C THR A 65 7.96 -17.49 -7.02
N GLN A 66 7.06 -16.65 -7.53
CA GLN A 66 5.61 -16.72 -7.34
C GLN A 66 5.18 -16.70 -5.86
N LYS A 67 6.07 -16.28 -4.94
CA LYS A 67 5.69 -16.09 -3.54
C LYS A 67 4.65 -15.00 -3.44
N LYS A 68 3.63 -15.24 -2.62
CA LYS A 68 2.62 -14.22 -2.30
C LYS A 68 3.25 -13.13 -1.44
N ILE A 69 2.95 -11.90 -1.80
CA ILE A 69 3.29 -10.70 -1.06
C ILE A 69 2.00 -10.16 -0.45
N ILE A 70 2.06 -9.81 0.83
CA ILE A 70 0.98 -9.19 1.60
C ILE A 70 1.50 -7.85 2.08
N VAL A 71 0.71 -6.80 1.90
CA VAL A 71 1.03 -5.45 2.34
C VAL A 71 -0.14 -4.94 3.18
N GLU A 72 0.15 -4.55 4.42
CA GLU A 72 -0.75 -3.85 5.33
C GLU A 72 -0.24 -2.42 5.45
N ASN A 73 -0.95 -1.46 4.84
CA ASN A 73 -0.42 -0.11 4.67
C ASN A 73 -0.90 0.82 5.78
N GLN A 74 -0.01 1.66 6.30
CA GLN A 74 -0.32 2.66 7.31
C GLN A 74 0.35 3.98 6.94
N LEU A 75 -0.37 5.11 7.08
CA LEU A 75 0.20 6.42 6.76
C LEU A 75 1.17 6.93 7.82
N GLU A 76 0.92 6.54 9.07
CA GLU A 76 1.74 6.94 10.20
C GLU A 76 2.68 5.82 10.62
N ARG A 77 3.39 6.02 11.73
CA ARG A 77 4.28 5.01 12.27
C ARG A 77 3.54 3.69 12.45
N THR A 78 4.20 2.62 12.01
CA THR A 78 3.72 1.26 12.18
C THR A 78 3.48 0.94 13.66
N ASP A 79 2.55 0.04 13.92
CA ASP A 79 2.17 -0.41 15.26
C ASP A 79 2.02 -1.94 15.35
N HIS A 80 1.75 -2.42 16.56
CA HIS A 80 1.60 -3.85 16.83
C HIS A 80 0.32 -4.46 16.24
N ASP A 81 -0.70 -3.65 15.96
CA ASP A 81 -1.94 -4.12 15.32
C ASP A 81 -1.63 -4.56 13.88
N HIS A 82 -0.93 -3.71 13.12
CA HIS A 82 -0.52 -4.02 11.75
C HIS A 82 0.46 -5.20 11.69
N LEU A 83 1.41 -5.29 12.62
CA LEU A 83 2.27 -6.46 12.72
C LEU A 83 1.46 -7.75 13.00
N GLY A 84 0.50 -7.68 13.93
CA GLY A 84 -0.36 -8.81 14.28
C GLY A 84 -1.20 -9.31 13.09
N LYS A 85 -1.70 -8.39 12.25
CA LYS A 85 -2.38 -8.74 11.00
C LYS A 85 -1.47 -9.51 10.05
N LEU A 86 -0.27 -9.01 9.78
CA LEU A 86 0.70 -9.70 8.92
C LEU A 86 1.01 -11.12 9.39
N LEU A 87 1.23 -11.32 10.70
CA LEU A 87 1.46 -12.64 11.29
C LEU A 87 0.24 -13.57 11.22
N THR A 88 -0.97 -13.01 11.23
CA THR A 88 -2.21 -13.78 11.11
C THR A 88 -2.45 -14.29 9.69
N TYR A 89 -1.88 -13.62 8.68
CA TYR A 89 -2.10 -13.94 7.27
C TYR A 89 -1.02 -14.85 6.65
N ALA A 90 0.15 -14.91 7.27
CA ALA A 90 1.27 -15.77 6.87
C ALA A 90 1.00 -17.25 7.14
#